data_AF-A0A6I4XW27-F1
#
_entry.id   AF-A0A6I4XW27-F1
#
_cell.length_a   1.000
_cell.length_b   1.000
_cell.length_c   1.000
_cell.angle_alpha   90.00
_cell.angle_beta   90.00
_cell.angle_gamma   90.00
#
_symmetry.space_group_name_H-M   'P 1'
#
loop_
_entity.id
_entity.type
_entity.pdbx_description
1 polymer ?
#
loop_
_entity_poly.entity_id
_entity_poly.type
_entity_poly.pdbx_seq_one_letter_code
_entity_poly.pdbx_strand_id
1 'polypeptide(L)' 'MDSQKILEIAVKAADSKRAEEIVALDVREISLLADYFLICQANSERQI' A
#
# COMPACT_ATOMS: atom_id res chain seq x y z
N MET A 1 -9.14 5.88 12.61
CA MET A 1 -9.07 6.51 11.26
C MET A 1 -9.69 5.53 10.29
N ASP A 2 -10.39 6.04 9.29
CA ASP A 2 -10.95 5.22 8.21
C ASP A 2 -9.82 4.50 7.45
N SER A 3 -9.93 3.18 7.24
CA SER A 3 -8.88 2.35 6.63
C SER A 3 -8.59 2.76 5.19
N GLN A 4 -9.59 3.28 4.48
CA GLN A 4 -9.40 3.86 3.14
C GLN A 4 -8.52 5.11 3.18
N LYS A 5 -8.69 5.98 4.19
CA LYS A 5 -7.81 7.17 4.35
C LYS A 5 -6.38 6.78 4.70
N ILE A 6 -6.20 5.72 5.49
CA ILE A 6 -4.85 5.19 5.80
C ILE A 6 -4.19 4.65 4.53
N LEU A 7 -4.94 3.90 3.71
CA LEU A 7 -4.47 3.41 2.41
C LEU A 7 -4.04 4.57 1.50
N GLU A 8 -4.85 5.62 1.36
CA GLU A 8 -4.50 6.78 0.53
C GLU A 8 -3.20 7.46 0.98
N ILE A 9 -2.99 7.58 2.30
CA ILE A 9 -1.75 8.15 2.84
C ILE A 9 -0.56 7.23 2.51
N ALA A 10 -0.72 5.92 2.69
CA ALA A 10 0.34 4.95 2.40
C ALA A 10 0.71 4.93 0.91
N VAL A 11 -0.29 4.97 0.01
CA VAL A 11 -0.08 5.08 -1.44
C VAL A 11 0.70 6.34 -1.79
N LYS A 12 0.29 7.50 -1.27
CA LYS A 12 1.01 8.77 -1.51
C LYS A 12 2.43 8.74 -0.96
N ALA A 13 2.65 8.09 0.18
CA ALA A 13 3.97 7.94 0.75
C ALA A 13 4.87 7.06 -0.14
N ALA A 14 4.37 5.92 -0.60
CA ALA A 14 5.08 5.03 -1.51
C ALA A 14 5.40 5.73 -2.85
N ASP A 15 4.43 6.41 -3.45
CA ASP A 15 4.61 7.20 -4.68
C ASP A 15 5.65 8.32 -4.51
N SER A 16 5.65 9.01 -3.35
CA SER A 16 6.65 10.04 -3.05
C SER A 16 8.09 9.50 -2.99
N LYS A 17 8.24 8.18 -2.78
CA LYS A 17 9.52 7.46 -2.81
C LYS A 17 9.79 6.76 -4.15
N ARG A 18 8.99 7.05 -5.18
CA ARG A 18 9.08 6.45 -6.52
C ARG A 18 8.95 4.93 -6.49
N ALA A 19 8.13 4.39 -5.58
CA ALA A 19 7.78 2.98 -5.62
C ALA A 19 7.06 2.68 -6.95
N GLU A 20 7.36 1.53 -7.54
CA GLU A 20 6.78 1.08 -8.79
C GLU A 20 5.70 0.04 -8.54
N GLU A 21 4.84 -0.20 -9.53
CA GLU A 21 3.78 -1.22 -9.46
C GLU A 21 2.93 -1.15 -8.18
N ILE A 22 2.56 0.06 -7.76
CA ILE A 22 1.73 0.27 -6.56
C ILE A 22 0.32 -0.27 -6.82
N VAL A 23 -0.07 -1.30 -6.07
CA VAL A 23 -1.38 -1.95 -6.15
C VAL A 23 -1.99 -2.04 -4.75
N ALA A 24 -3.25 -1.62 -4.63
CA ALA A 24 -4.05 -1.83 -3.43
C ALA A 24 -5.06 -2.97 -3.66
N LEU A 25 -5.02 -3.99 -2.81
CA LEU A 25 -5.96 -5.10 -2.80
C LEU A 25 -6.96 -4.90 -1.66
N ASP A 26 -8.26 -4.90 -2.00
CA ASP A 26 -9.33 -4.98 -1.02
C ASP A 26 -9.48 -6.43 -0.56
N VAL A 27 -9.27 -6.67 0.72
CA VAL A 27 -9.25 -8.02 1.30
C VAL A 27 -10.30 -8.20 2.40
N ARG A 28 -11.21 -7.23 2.59
CA ARG A 28 -12.22 -7.24 3.66
C ARG A 28 -13.12 -8.48 3.64
N GLU A 29 -13.43 -8.99 2.45
CA GLU A 29 -14.30 -10.15 2.26
C GLU A 29 -13.59 -11.50 2.45
N ILE A 30 -12.25 -11.49 2.58
CA ILE A 30 -11.43 -12.72 2.65
C ILE A 30 -10.47 -12.76 3.84
N SER A 31 -10.24 -11.62 4.52
CA SER A 31 -9.28 -11.48 5.63
C SER A 31 -9.97 -10.88 6.85
N LEU A 32 -9.73 -11.48 8.01
CA LEU A 32 -10.16 -10.93 9.31
C LEU A 32 -9.10 -10.00 9.94
N LEU A 33 -7.91 -9.94 9.36
CA LEU A 33 -6.76 -9.23 9.94
C LEU A 33 -6.63 -7.79 9.43
N ALA A 34 -7.01 -7.54 8.16
CA ALA A 34 -6.78 -6.27 7.49
C ALA A 34 -7.88 -6.00 6.46
N ASP A 35 -8.11 -4.72 6.17
CA ASP A 35 -9.05 -4.29 5.13
C ASP A 35 -8.40 -4.20 3.75
N TYR A 36 -7.14 -3.74 3.70
CA TYR A 36 -6.39 -3.54 2.45
C TYR A 36 -4.96 -4.03 2.58
N PHE A 37 -4.45 -4.65 1.52
CA PHE A 37 -3.01 -4.85 1.31
C PHE A 37 -2.50 -3.86 0.26
N LEU A 38 -1.43 -3.16 0.59
CA LEU A 38 -0.69 -2.32 -0.35
C LEU A 38 0.58 -3.05 -0.76
N ILE A 39 0.73 -3.33 -2.04
CA ILE A 39 1.90 -3.98 -2.62
C ILE A 39 2.55 -2.97 -3.56
N CYS A 40 3.87 -2.84 -3.47
CA CYS A 40 4.66 -2.02 -4.39
C CYS A 40 6.08 -2.57 -4.47
N GLN A 41 6.79 -2.21 -5.53
CA GLN A 41 8.16 -2.62 -5.79
C GLN A 41 9.13 -1.43 -5.61
N ALA A 42 10.33 -1.74 -5.17
CA ALA A 42 11.47 -0.84 -5.18
C ALA A 42 12.59 -1.43 -6.03
N ASN A 43 13.33 -0.58 -6.75
CA ASN A 43 14.37 -1.00 -7.69
C ASN A 43 15.75 -1.16 -7.03
N SER A 44 15.87 -0.92 -5.73
CA SER A 44 17.10 -1.15 -4.96
C SER A 44 16.80 -1.30 -3.47
N GLU A 45 17.68 -1.98 -2.73
CA GLU A 45 17.59 -2.08 -1.27
C GLU A 45 17.63 -0.73 -0.56
N ARG A 46 18.28 0.28 -1.14
CA ARG A 46 18.29 1.65 -0.57
C ARG A 46 16.92 2.32 -0.62
N GLN A 47 16.08 1.93 -1.58
CA GLN A 47 14.76 2.50 -1.78
C GLN A 47 13.69 1.79 -0.92
N ILE A 48 13.94 0.54 -0.53
CA ILE A 48 13.17 -0.21 0.48
C ILE A 48 13.38 0.43 1.85
#